data_AF-A0A1S2W9C4-F1
#
_entry.id   AF-A0A1S2W9C4-F1
#
_cell.length_a   1.000
_cell.length_b   1.000
_cell.length_c   1.000
_cell.angle_alpha   90.00
_cell.angle_beta   90.00
_cell.angle_gamma   90.00
#
_symmetry.space_group_name_H-M   'P 1'
#
loop_
_entity.id
_entity.type
_entity.pdbx_description
1 polymer ?
#
loop_
_entity_poly.entity_id
_entity_poly.type
_entity_poly.pdbx_seq_one_letter_code
_entity_poly.pdbx_strand_id
1 'polypeptide(L)' 'MAKFKSVYPSLGFYVDEQLHNFTEGRYETDEPAFINVLSKLSDVTREDVANEPPAPKAKPPVKPKAPPKAKATEAKAAE' A
#
# COMPACT_ATOMS: atom_id res chain seq x y z
N MET A 1 -12.72 -17.47 -11.76
CA MET A 1 -11.69 -17.84 -10.77
C MET A 1 -10.63 -16.74 -10.74
N ALA A 2 -10.69 -15.87 -9.74
CA ALA A 2 -9.80 -14.72 -9.60
C ALA A 2 -8.52 -15.11 -8.85
N LYS A 3 -7.38 -14.62 -9.35
CA LYS A 3 -6.07 -14.81 -8.72
C LYS A 3 -5.61 -13.51 -8.08
N PHE A 4 -5.12 -13.60 -6.86
CA PHE A 4 -4.63 -12.47 -6.08
C PHE A 4 -3.22 -12.75 -5.60
N LYS A 5 -2.41 -11.70 -5.59
CA LYS A 5 -1.04 -11.71 -5.08
C LYS A 5 -0.88 -10.67 -3.99
N SER A 6 -0.48 -11.10 -2.81
CA SER A 6 -0.10 -10.22 -1.72
C SER A 6 1.38 -9.87 -1.78
N VAL A 7 1.72 -8.68 -1.30
CA VAL A 7 3.11 -8.29 -1.01
C VAL A 7 3.69 -9.16 0.13
N TYR A 8 2.85 -9.72 1.00
CA TYR A 8 3.25 -10.53 2.13
C TYR A 8 3.06 -12.03 1.83
N PRO A 9 4.08 -12.88 2.05
CA PRO A 9 4.02 -14.31 1.74
C PRO A 9 3.03 -15.11 2.61
N SER A 10 2.67 -14.58 3.77
CA SER A 10 1.76 -15.21 4.74
C SER A 10 0.77 -14.18 5.30
N LEU A 11 0.08 -13.46 4.42
CA LEU A 11 -1.01 -12.57 4.83
C LEU A 11 -2.22 -13.40 5.26
N GLY A 12 -2.74 -13.16 6.46
CA GLY A 12 -4.03 -13.68 6.92
C GLY A 12 -5.12 -12.61 6.79
N PHE A 13 -6.32 -13.01 6.36
CA PHE A 13 -7.50 -12.16 6.25
C PHE A 13 -8.75 -12.91 6.69
N TYR A 14 -9.76 -12.17 7.14
CA TYR A 14 -11.02 -12.76 7.57
C TYR A 14 -12.09 -12.53 6.51
N VAL A 15 -12.83 -13.58 6.17
CA VAL A 15 -14.03 -13.53 5.33
C VAL A 15 -15.11 -14.30 6.06
N ASP A 16 -16.26 -13.66 6.31
CA ASP A 16 -17.40 -14.31 6.98
C ASP A 16 -17.00 -14.98 8.30
N GLU A 17 -16.21 -14.28 9.13
CA GLU A 17 -15.66 -14.78 10.41
C GLU A 17 -14.68 -15.95 10.30
N GLN A 18 -14.34 -16.39 9.09
CA GLN A 18 -13.34 -17.43 8.84
C GLN A 18 -11.98 -16.81 8.52
N LEU A 19 -10.93 -17.27 9.23
CA LEU A 19 -9.55 -16.89 8.94
C LEU A 19 -9.04 -17.66 7.72
N HIS A 20 -8.65 -16.92 6.69
CA HIS A 20 -8.00 -17.44 5.49
C HIS A 20 -6.62 -16.83 5.33
N ASN A 21 -5.71 -17.62 4.77
CA ASN A 21 -4.32 -17.22 4.61
C ASN A 21 -3.91 -17.32 3.14
N PHE A 22 -3.05 -16.42 2.71
CA PHE A 22 -2.33 -16.54 1.45
C PHE A 22 -1.29 -17.66 1.54
N THR A 23 -1.15 -18.41 0.46
CA THR A 23 -0.14 -19.46 0.32
C THR A 23 0.96 -18.94 -0.60
N GLU A 24 2.18 -18.76 -0.08
CA GLU A 24 3.31 -18.18 -0.83
C GLU A 24 2.99 -16.79 -1.41
N GLY A 25 2.14 -16.02 -0.74
CA GLY A 25 1.68 -14.71 -1.21
C GLY A 25 0.69 -14.77 -2.38
N ARG A 26 0.13 -15.94 -2.69
CA ARG A 26 -0.93 -16.11 -3.70
C ARG A 26 -2.22 -16.64 -3.07
N TYR A 27 -3.34 -16.22 -3.64
CA TYR A 27 -4.66 -16.69 -3.25
C TYR A 27 -5.56 -16.77 -4.49
N GLU A 28 -6.25 -17.90 -4.65
CA GLU A 28 -7.15 -18.15 -5.78
C GLU A 28 -8.54 -18.41 -5.24
N THR A 29 -9.54 -17.66 -5.72
CA THR A 29 -10.92 -17.78 -5.26
C THR A 29 -11.89 -17.37 -6.35
N ASP A 30 -13.07 -17.98 -6.36
CA ASP A 30 -14.20 -17.58 -7.21
C ASP A 30 -15.32 -16.90 -6.41
N GLU A 31 -15.20 -16.90 -5.08
CA GLU A 31 -16.24 -16.41 -4.19
C GLU A 31 -16.27 -14.87 -4.17
N PRO A 32 -17.44 -14.24 -4.42
CA PRO A 32 -17.55 -12.79 -4.48
C PRO A 32 -17.26 -12.11 -3.14
N ALA A 33 -17.56 -12.78 -2.01
CA ALA A 33 -17.24 -12.28 -0.68
C ALA A 33 -15.73 -12.10 -0.48
N PHE A 34 -14.94 -13.08 -0.92
CA PHE A 34 -13.48 -13.03 -0.87
C PHE A 34 -12.94 -11.94 -1.78
N ILE A 35 -13.46 -11.86 -3.02
CA ILE A 35 -13.06 -10.82 -3.98
C ILE A 35 -13.28 -9.41 -3.41
N ASN A 36 -14.40 -9.17 -2.71
CA ASN A 36 -14.71 -7.87 -2.12
C ASN A 36 -13.73 -7.51 -0.98
N VAL A 37 -13.40 -8.46 -0.11
CA VAL A 37 -12.41 -8.26 0.96
C VAL A 37 -11.02 -8.01 0.36
N LEU A 38 -10.59 -8.87 -0.56
CA LEU A 38 -9.28 -8.75 -1.20
C LEU A 38 -9.14 -7.47 -2.02
N SER A 39 -10.21 -7.00 -2.67
CA SER A 39 -10.22 -5.74 -3.40
C SER A 39 -10.16 -4.50 -2.50
N LYS A 40 -10.46 -4.64 -1.21
CA LYS A 40 -10.31 -3.55 -0.22
C LYS A 40 -8.89 -3.49 0.37
N LEU A 41 -8.11 -4.57 0.23
CA LEU A 41 -6.74 -4.63 0.73
C LEU A 41 -5.80 -3.93 -0.25
N SER A 42 -5.19 -2.83 0.19
CA SER A 42 -4.21 -2.09 -0.63
C SER A 42 -2.91 -2.86 -0.89
N ASP A 43 -2.63 -3.87 -0.06
CA ASP A 43 -1.42 -4.71 -0.16
C ASP A 43 -1.64 -5.99 -1.01
N VAL A 44 -2.79 -6.10 -1.70
CA VAL A 44 -3.15 -7.24 -2.55
C VAL A 44 -3.44 -6.75 -3.98
N THR A 45 -2.80 -7.39 -4.96
CA THR A 45 -3.00 -7.12 -6.39
C THR A 45 -3.75 -8.26 -7.04
N ARG A 46 -4.78 -7.96 -7.84
CA ARG A 46 -5.53 -8.96 -8.60
C ARG A 46 -4.78 -9.31 -9.91
N GLU A 47 -4.21 -10.51 -9.99
CA GLU A 47 -3.47 -11.02 -11.16
C GLU A 47 -4.40 -11.46 -12.31
N ASP A 48 -5.71 -11.58 -12.05
CA ASP A 48 -6.73 -11.97 -13.05
C ASP A 48 -6.90 -10.93 -14.19
N VAL A 49 -6.51 -9.66 -13.96
CA VAL A 49 -6.66 -8.57 -14.94
C VAL A 49 -5.35 -7.78 -15.17
N ALA A 50 -4.36 -7.86 -14.26
CA ALA A 50 -3.24 -6.94 -14.25
C ALA A 50 -1.98 -7.48 -14.96
N ASN A 51 -1.90 -7.21 -16.25
CA ASN A 51 -0.65 -6.84 -16.92
C ASN A 51 -0.28 -5.36 -16.63
N GLU A 52 -0.73 -4.80 -15.50
CA GLU A 52 -0.51 -3.40 -15.12
C GLU A 52 0.43 -3.31 -13.90
N PRO A 53 1.45 -2.43 -13.95
CA PRO A 53 2.54 -2.38 -12.99
C PRO A 53 2.07 -1.99 -11.58
N PRO A 54 2.77 -2.47 -10.54
CA PRO A 54 2.34 -2.31 -9.15
C PRO A 54 2.23 -0.83 -8.76
N ALA A 55 1.09 -0.48 -8.15
CA ALA A 55 0.88 0.82 -7.53
C ALA A 55 2.01 1.13 -6.53
N PRO A 56 2.55 2.36 -6.53
CA PRO A 56 3.71 2.71 -5.73
C PRO A 56 3.38 2.61 -4.25
N LYS A 57 4.19 1.83 -3.53
CA LYS A 57 4.24 1.77 -2.06
C LYS A 57 4.08 3.18 -1.49
N ALA A 58 2.94 3.42 -0.83
CA ALA A 58 2.74 4.60 -0.01
C ALA A 58 3.79 4.58 1.10
N LYS A 59 4.88 5.33 0.89
CA LYS A 59 5.84 5.63 1.96
C LYS A 59 5.05 6.38 3.06
N PRO A 60 5.23 6.03 4.34
CA PRO A 60 4.54 6.71 5.43
C PRO A 60 4.83 8.22 5.38
N PRO A 61 3.84 9.08 5.67
CA PRO A 61 4.05 10.53 5.68
C PRO A 61 5.08 10.86 6.76
N VAL A 62 6.31 11.15 6.31
CA VAL A 62 7.36 11.67 7.18
C VAL A 62 6.89 13.04 7.63
N LYS A 63 6.56 13.14 8.92
CA LYS A 63 6.17 14.37 9.63
C LYS A 63 6.98 15.57 9.12
N PRO A 64 6.36 16.72 8.80
CA PRO A 64 7.10 17.91 8.38
C PRO A 64 7.99 18.39 9.53
N LYS A 65 9.31 18.19 9.40
CA LYS A 65 10.30 18.93 10.18
C LYS A 65 10.25 20.39 9.68
N ALA A 66 9.78 21.25 10.58
CA ALA A 66 9.90 22.71 10.69
C ALA A 66 10.50 23.50 9.51
N PRO A 67 9.90 24.65 9.13
CA PRO A 67 10.51 25.56 8.16
C PRO A 67 11.79 26.19 8.74
N PRO A 68 12.91 26.23 7.99
CA PRO A 68 13.98 27.18 8.30
C PRO A 68 13.43 28.57 7.98
N LYS A 69 13.24 29.38 9.02
CA LYS A 69 12.89 30.79 8.90
C LYS A 69 14.00 31.48 8.12
N ALA A 70 13.70 31.90 6.89
CA ALA A 70 14.51 32.87 6.17
C ALA A 70 14.68 34.12 7.04
N LYS A 71 15.92 34.56 7.23
CA LYS A 71 16.20 35.96 7.54
C LYS A 71 17.30 36.44 6.59
N ALA A 72 16.87 36.85 5.41
CA ALA A 72 17.61 37.85 4.66
C ALA A 72 17.57 39.16 5.48
N THR A 73 18.73 39.71 5.78
CA THR A 73 18.89 41.15 6.02
C THR A 73 20.25 41.52 5.48
N GLU A 74 20.22 41.97 4.24
CA GLU A 74 21.19 42.88 3.66
C GLU A 74 21.18 44.20 4.46
N ALA A 75 22.35 44.65 4.95
CA ALA A 75 22.66 46.07 5.19
C ALA A 75 24.09 46.26 5.78
N LYS A 76 25.04 46.59 4.89
CA LYS A 76 25.97 47.75 4.96
C LYS A 76 26.48 48.24 6.34
N ALA A 77 27.80 48.09 6.58
CA ALA A 77 28.70 49.03 7.28
C ALA A 77 30.15 48.51 7.13
N ALA A 78 31.01 49.15 6.35
CA ALA A 78 31.93 50.21 6.80
C ALA A 78 33.00 49.68 7.78
N GLU A 79 34.19 49.39 7.27
CA GLU A 79 35.44 50.13 7.57
C GLU A 79 36.54 49.73 6.57
#